data_AF-A0A3D0VTT7-F1
#
_entry.id   AF-A0A3D0VTT7-F1
#
_cell.length_a   1.000
_cell.length_b   1.000
_cell.length_c   1.000
_cell.angle_alpha   90.00
_cell.angle_beta   90.00
_cell.angle_gamma   90.00
#
_symmetry.space_group_name_H-M   'P 1'
#
loop_
_entity.id
_entity.type
_entity.pdbx_description
1 polymer ?
#
loop_
_entity_poly.entity_id
_entity_poly.type
_entity_poly.pdbx_seq_one_letter_code
_entity_poly.pdbx_strand_id
1 'polypeptide(L)'
;MTTGKLRPVLLSIILLLCVYPSQAQFFLEKVATSFYTDYIITDTAGMKISLPHEVQKCLFTPRFVSLCDNNYLYYSDADTVFEYDIAHRSKREILTVKNGPNTLCGIAWSPDSSQALVLSLKPVEGADIPLVNTLHLITIDGSLPPKKISCPVNYFLAKEVESFPGRDFYFSDNNTVVYKTHLESYTSPGKMVTVNISDFRY
;
A
#
# COMPACT_ATOMS: atom_id res chain seq x y z
N MET A 1 -46.40 21.54 67.10
CA MET A 1 -45.00 21.99 67.01
C MET A 1 -44.28 21.03 66.05
N THR A 2 -44.26 21.34 64.74
CA THR A 2 -43.12 21.95 63.99
C THR A 2 -41.87 21.07 64.09
N THR A 3 -41.34 20.42 63.05
CA THR A 3 -40.85 20.86 61.72
C THR A 3 -40.55 19.57 60.90
N GLY A 4 -40.81 19.37 59.60
CA GLY A 4 -40.49 20.19 58.43
C GLY A 4 -39.02 20.04 58.02
N LYS A 5 -38.68 19.21 57.00
CA LYS A 5 -37.81 19.55 55.83
C LYS A 5 -37.36 18.36 54.95
N LEU A 6 -37.63 18.55 53.64
CA LEU A 6 -36.81 18.33 52.43
C LEU A 6 -36.37 16.92 51.97
N ARG A 7 -36.85 16.56 50.76
CA ARG A 7 -36.33 15.52 49.84
C ARG A 7 -34.95 15.90 49.30
N PRO A 8 -34.22 14.92 48.75
CA PRO A 8 -33.79 15.07 47.36
C PRO A 8 -34.18 13.86 46.49
N VAL A 9 -34.67 14.19 45.30
CA VAL A 9 -34.71 13.32 44.13
C VAL A 9 -33.25 13.15 43.67
N LEU A 10 -32.76 11.93 43.54
CA LEU A 10 -31.58 11.66 42.70
C LEU A 10 -31.98 10.71 41.58
N LEU A 11 -32.12 11.34 40.42
CA LEU A 11 -32.33 10.79 39.11
C LEU A 11 -31.02 10.12 38.67
N SER A 12 -30.90 8.80 38.80
CA SER A 12 -29.78 8.07 38.17
C SER A 12 -30.11 7.81 36.71
N ILE A 13 -29.77 8.78 35.85
CA ILE A 13 -29.58 8.57 34.42
C ILE A 13 -28.34 7.68 34.28
N ILE A 14 -28.54 6.38 34.03
CA ILE A 14 -27.47 5.54 33.51
C ILE A 14 -27.31 5.93 32.04
N LEU A 15 -26.36 6.83 31.79
CA LEU A 15 -25.86 7.11 30.46
C LEU A 15 -25.14 5.84 29.99
N LEU A 16 -25.81 5.02 29.19
CA LEU A 16 -25.16 3.96 28.44
C LEU A 16 -24.29 4.64 27.38
N LEU A 17 -23.07 4.99 27.75
CA LEU A 17 -22.05 5.39 26.79
C LEU A 17 -21.87 4.20 25.85
N CYS A 18 -22.35 4.34 24.61
CA CYS A 18 -21.89 3.52 23.52
C CYS A 18 -20.38 3.69 23.43
N VAL A 19 -19.64 2.78 24.06
CA VAL A 19 -18.22 2.60 23.81
C VAL A 19 -18.16 2.01 22.40
N TYR A 20 -18.11 2.89 21.40
CA TYR A 20 -17.61 2.47 20.10
C TYR A 20 -16.23 1.88 20.36
N PRO A 21 -15.96 0.61 20.03
CA PRO A 21 -14.61 0.09 20.13
C PRO A 21 -13.76 0.98 19.22
N SER A 22 -12.82 1.70 19.84
CA SER A 22 -11.79 2.42 19.10
C SER A 22 -11.10 1.36 18.24
N GLN A 23 -11.32 1.42 16.93
CA GLN A 23 -10.62 0.54 15.99
C GLN A 23 -9.12 0.76 16.21
N ALA A 24 -8.35 -0.32 16.33
CA ALA A 24 -6.90 -0.20 16.49
C ALA A 24 -6.34 0.58 15.30
N GLN A 25 -5.53 1.60 15.58
CA GLN A 25 -4.86 2.40 14.55
C GLN A 25 -3.36 2.17 14.65
N PHE A 26 -2.79 1.80 13.52
CA PHE A 26 -1.35 1.59 13.37
C PHE A 26 -0.74 2.65 12.47
N PHE A 27 0.56 2.86 12.63
CA PHE A 27 1.36 3.81 11.86
C PHE A 27 2.59 3.09 11.31
N LEU A 28 2.98 3.49 10.10
CA LEU A 28 4.17 2.99 9.43
C LEU A 28 5.29 4.02 9.57
N GLU A 29 6.31 3.68 10.35
CA GLU A 29 7.44 4.57 10.61
C GLU A 29 8.67 4.11 9.81
N LYS A 30 9.27 5.05 9.07
CA LYS A 30 10.50 4.82 8.31
C LYS A 30 11.72 5.11 9.17
N VAL A 31 12.57 4.11 9.35
CA VAL A 31 13.87 4.22 10.04
C VAL A 31 14.98 4.06 9.00
N ALA A 32 15.46 5.17 8.47
CA ALA A 32 16.45 5.15 7.38
C ALA A 32 17.86 5.54 7.87
N THR A 33 18.86 4.81 7.39
CA THR A 33 20.28 5.14 7.49
C THR A 33 20.86 5.36 6.09
N SER A 34 22.16 5.66 6.00
CA SER A 34 22.86 5.74 4.71
C SER A 34 23.00 4.40 3.98
N PHE A 35 22.79 3.28 4.67
CA PHE A 35 23.03 1.93 4.13
C PHE A 35 21.77 1.08 3.98
N TYR A 36 20.77 1.31 4.82
CA TYR A 36 19.52 0.55 4.81
C TYR A 36 18.34 1.43 5.21
N THR A 37 17.15 1.00 4.82
CA THR A 37 15.88 1.53 5.33
C THR A 37 15.14 0.40 6.01
N ASP A 38 14.74 0.58 7.26
CA ASP A 38 13.84 -0.33 7.96
C ASP A 38 12.49 0.35 8.17
N TYR A 39 11.43 -0.44 8.27
CA TYR A 39 10.10 0.05 8.59
C TYR A 39 9.57 -0.68 9.81
N ILE A 40 9.03 0.10 10.75
CA ILE A 40 8.37 -0.44 11.94
C ILE A 40 6.91 -0.03 11.94
N ILE A 41 6.09 -0.88 12.55
CA ILE A 41 4.69 -0.58 12.82
C ILE A 41 4.58 -0.15 14.28
N THR A 42 3.94 0.99 14.52
CA THR A 42 3.63 1.49 15.86
C THR A 42 2.12 1.65 16.05
N ASP A 43 1.65 1.63 17.29
CA ASP A 43 0.27 2.00 17.61
C ASP A 43 0.14 3.51 17.91
N THR A 44 -1.06 3.94 18.30
CA THR A 44 -1.35 5.33 18.70
C THR A 44 -0.55 5.83 19.90
N ALA A 45 0.04 4.93 20.70
CA ALA A 45 0.91 5.29 21.82
C ALA A 45 2.39 5.37 21.39
N GLY A 46 2.70 5.14 20.11
CA GLY A 46 4.06 5.05 19.59
C GLY A 46 4.77 3.75 19.97
N MET A 47 4.03 2.75 20.46
CA MET A 47 4.60 1.47 20.86
C MET A 47 4.78 0.58 19.63
N LYS A 48 5.98 0.04 19.46
CA LYS A 48 6.28 -0.89 18.36
C LYS A 48 5.44 -2.16 18.48
N ILE A 49 4.75 -2.49 17.39
CA ILE A 49 3.98 -3.72 17.23
C ILE A 49 4.91 -4.87 16.83
N SER A 50 4.75 -6.00 17.51
CA SER A 50 5.43 -7.25 17.14
C SER A 50 4.72 -7.89 15.96
N LEU A 51 5.47 -8.08 14.87
CA LEU A 51 5.04 -8.80 13.68
C LEU A 51 5.70 -10.18 13.62
N PRO A 52 5.10 -11.17 12.93
CA PRO A 52 5.75 -12.42 12.62
C PRO A 52 7.07 -12.20 11.88
N HIS A 53 8.05 -13.08 12.12
CA HIS A 53 9.41 -12.94 11.58
C HIS A 53 9.40 -12.84 10.04
N GLU A 54 8.53 -13.61 9.38
CA GLU A 54 8.39 -13.62 7.92
C GLU A 54 7.87 -12.30 7.34
N VAL A 55 7.12 -11.51 8.12
CA VAL A 55 6.69 -10.16 7.74
C VAL A 55 7.81 -9.18 8.04
N GLN A 56 8.39 -9.25 9.25
CA GLN A 56 9.40 -8.31 9.71
C GLN A 56 10.65 -8.30 8.81
N LYS A 57 11.12 -9.45 8.34
CA LYS A 57 12.27 -9.52 7.41
C LYS A 57 12.04 -8.73 6.13
N CYS A 58 10.79 -8.61 5.68
CA CYS A 58 10.42 -7.92 4.44
C CYS A 58 10.33 -6.41 4.63
N LEU A 59 10.35 -5.91 5.87
CA LEU A 59 10.35 -4.48 6.18
C LEU A 59 11.76 -3.88 6.22
N PHE A 60 12.79 -4.73 6.20
CA PHE A 60 14.17 -4.32 6.06
C PHE A 60 14.53 -4.21 4.58
N THR A 61 14.81 -2.99 4.13
CA THR A 61 15.08 -2.60 2.73
C THR A 61 14.02 -3.12 1.75
N PRO A 62 12.72 -2.81 1.97
CA PRO A 62 11.66 -3.32 1.12
C PRO A 62 11.72 -2.69 -0.27
N ARG A 63 11.31 -3.46 -1.28
CA ARG A 63 11.02 -2.93 -2.63
C ARG A 63 9.88 -1.91 -2.56
N PHE A 64 8.84 -2.26 -1.81
CA PHE A 64 7.86 -1.32 -1.32
C PHE A 64 7.20 -1.84 -0.05
N VAL A 65 6.67 -0.89 0.72
CA VAL A 65 5.81 -1.14 1.86
C VAL A 65 4.78 -0.02 1.91
N SER A 66 3.55 -0.33 2.27
CA SER A 66 2.49 0.65 2.47
C SER A 66 1.53 0.19 3.55
N LEU A 67 0.99 1.14 4.31
CA LEU A 67 -0.04 0.88 5.29
C LEU A 67 -1.33 1.55 4.80
N CYS A 68 -2.39 0.76 4.65
CA CYS A 68 -3.72 1.23 4.24
C CYS A 68 -4.70 1.12 5.41
N ASP A 69 -5.60 2.09 5.51
CA ASP A 69 -6.66 2.18 6.52
C ASP A 69 -6.20 1.97 7.97
N ASN A 70 -4.94 2.30 8.25
CA ASN A 70 -4.28 2.13 9.55
C ASN A 70 -4.33 0.69 10.10
N ASN A 71 -4.55 -0.35 9.26
CA ASN A 71 -4.62 -1.74 9.70
C ASN A 71 -3.98 -2.76 8.75
N TYR A 72 -3.97 -2.49 7.45
CA TYR A 72 -3.52 -3.44 6.46
C TYR A 72 -2.14 -3.06 5.94
N LEU A 73 -1.15 -3.91 6.23
CA LEU A 73 0.21 -3.75 5.77
C LEU A 73 0.39 -4.46 4.43
N TYR A 74 0.77 -3.71 3.42
CA TYR A 74 1.07 -4.21 2.09
C TYR A 74 2.58 -4.19 1.89
N TYR A 75 3.14 -5.33 1.52
CA TYR A 75 4.58 -5.48 1.33
C TYR A 75 4.87 -6.53 0.26
N SER A 76 6.08 -6.46 -0.30
CA SER A 76 6.57 -7.45 -1.25
C SER A 76 7.52 -8.46 -0.57
N ASP A 77 7.42 -9.74 -0.93
CA ASP A 77 8.50 -10.73 -0.77
C ASP A 77 8.83 -11.30 -2.16
N ALA A 78 10.05 -11.05 -2.63
CA ALA A 78 10.49 -11.34 -4.01
C ALA A 78 9.57 -10.76 -5.11
N ASP A 79 8.78 -11.62 -5.75
CA ASP A 79 7.87 -11.32 -6.87
C ASP A 79 6.39 -11.40 -6.47
N THR A 80 6.13 -11.48 -5.16
CA THR A 80 4.80 -11.64 -4.59
C THR A 80 4.47 -10.46 -3.69
N VAL A 81 3.26 -9.94 -3.83
CA VAL A 81 2.70 -8.92 -2.94
C VAL A 81 1.78 -9.58 -1.94
N PHE A 82 1.97 -9.23 -0.68
CA PHE A 82 1.17 -9.67 0.44
C PHE A 82 0.42 -8.51 1.07
N GLU A 83 -0.77 -8.81 1.56
CA GLU A 83 -1.49 -8.05 2.55
C GLU A 83 -1.39 -8.77 3.89
N TYR A 84 -1.12 -8.03 4.95
CA TYR A 84 -1.13 -8.51 6.31
C TYR A 84 -2.07 -7.66 7.17
N ASP A 85 -3.10 -8.31 7.71
CA ASP A 85 -4.02 -7.73 8.69
C ASP A 85 -3.32 -7.70 10.05
N ILE A 86 -2.95 -6.51 10.50
CA ILE A 86 -2.19 -6.33 11.74
C ILE A 86 -3.02 -6.74 12.95
N ALA A 87 -4.31 -6.39 12.99
CA ALA A 87 -5.21 -6.69 14.09
C ALA A 87 -5.48 -8.20 14.21
N HIS A 88 -5.76 -8.87 13.09
CA HIS A 88 -6.12 -10.30 13.10
C HIS A 88 -4.94 -11.25 12.93
N ARG A 89 -3.74 -10.71 12.66
CA ARG A 89 -2.51 -11.47 12.39
C ARG A 89 -2.67 -12.50 11.27
N SER A 90 -3.41 -12.12 10.24
CA SER A 90 -3.63 -12.95 9.05
C SER A 90 -2.93 -12.38 7.84
N LYS A 91 -2.49 -13.26 6.94
CA LYS A 91 -1.78 -12.91 5.72
C LYS A 91 -2.54 -13.42 4.50
N ARG A 92 -2.56 -12.61 3.44
CA ARG A 92 -3.15 -12.95 2.14
C ARG A 92 -2.20 -12.58 1.01
N GLU A 93 -2.06 -13.46 0.03
CA GLU A 93 -1.39 -13.14 -1.25
C GLU A 93 -2.35 -12.34 -2.13
N ILE A 94 -1.89 -11.23 -2.70
CA ILE A 94 -2.75 -10.37 -3.54
C ILE A 94 -2.27 -10.29 -4.99
N LEU A 95 -0.99 -10.55 -5.25
CA LEU A 95 -0.42 -10.55 -6.61
C LEU A 95 0.86 -11.39 -6.63
N THR A 96 1.02 -12.22 -7.67
CA THR A 96 2.27 -12.94 -7.96
C THR A 96 2.65 -12.72 -9.42
N VAL A 97 3.79 -12.06 -9.68
CA VAL A 97 4.18 -11.65 -11.05
C VAL A 97 5.10 -12.64 -11.77
N LYS A 98 5.78 -13.54 -11.05
CA LYS A 98 6.67 -14.58 -11.63
C LYS A 98 7.80 -14.06 -12.52
N ASN A 99 8.21 -12.81 -12.33
CA ASN A 99 9.30 -12.19 -13.09
C ASN A 99 10.67 -12.35 -12.41
N GLY A 100 10.72 -13.02 -11.25
CA GLY A 100 11.92 -13.17 -10.44
C GLY A 100 12.12 -12.05 -9.43
N PRO A 101 13.18 -12.13 -8.61
CA PRO A 101 13.42 -11.18 -7.54
C PRO A 101 13.67 -9.77 -8.08
N ASN A 102 13.27 -8.75 -7.32
CA ASN A 102 13.52 -7.33 -7.60
C ASN A 102 12.77 -6.75 -8.81
N THR A 103 11.62 -7.34 -9.15
CA THR A 103 10.82 -6.88 -10.30
C THR A 103 9.65 -6.01 -9.91
N LEU A 104 9.24 -6.01 -8.65
CA LEU A 104 8.15 -5.18 -8.15
C LEU A 104 8.65 -3.80 -7.69
N CYS A 105 7.95 -2.74 -8.10
CA CYS A 105 8.32 -1.36 -7.81
C CYS A 105 7.10 -0.55 -7.36
N GLY A 106 6.98 -0.32 -6.05
CA GLY A 106 5.99 0.61 -5.51
C GLY A 106 4.54 0.13 -5.57
N ILE A 107 3.70 0.82 -4.79
CA ILE A 107 2.25 0.66 -4.76
C ILE A 107 1.60 2.05 -4.73
N ALA A 108 0.58 2.28 -5.57
CA ALA A 108 -0.22 3.51 -5.56
C ALA A 108 -1.68 3.16 -5.28
N TRP A 109 -2.36 3.95 -4.45
CA TRP A 109 -3.73 3.69 -4.02
C TRP A 109 -4.73 4.55 -4.79
N SER A 110 -5.92 3.99 -5.07
CA SER A 110 -7.06 4.80 -5.46
C SER A 110 -7.48 5.72 -4.31
N PRO A 111 -8.10 6.88 -4.61
CA PRO A 111 -8.57 7.81 -3.58
C PRO A 111 -9.46 7.18 -2.49
N ASP A 112 -10.22 6.15 -2.83
CA ASP A 112 -11.11 5.42 -1.91
C ASP A 112 -10.50 4.15 -1.30
N SER A 113 -9.21 3.90 -1.53
CA SER A 113 -8.49 2.69 -1.08
C SER A 113 -9.05 1.36 -1.60
N SER A 114 -10.02 1.36 -2.52
CA SER A 114 -10.63 0.14 -3.05
C SER A 114 -9.74 -0.60 -4.05
N GLN A 115 -8.78 0.11 -4.64
CA GLN A 115 -7.89 -0.39 -5.68
C GLN A 115 -6.45 0.04 -5.44
N ALA A 116 -5.52 -0.76 -5.94
CA ALA A 116 -4.10 -0.44 -5.94
C ALA A 116 -3.46 -0.70 -7.31
N LEU A 117 -2.45 0.09 -7.64
CA LEU A 117 -1.54 -0.14 -8.74
C LEU A 117 -0.22 -0.67 -8.21
N VAL A 118 0.31 -1.72 -8.83
CA VAL A 118 1.67 -2.22 -8.59
C VAL A 118 2.40 -2.28 -9.91
N LEU A 119 3.58 -1.68 -9.99
CA LEU A 119 4.44 -1.80 -11.17
C LEU A 119 5.29 -3.06 -11.06
N SER A 120 5.30 -3.86 -12.13
CA SER A 120 6.28 -4.93 -12.30
C SER A 120 7.12 -4.70 -13.55
N LEU A 121 8.42 -4.83 -13.39
CA LEU A 121 9.40 -4.78 -14.46
C LEU A 121 9.62 -6.17 -15.02
N LYS A 122 9.90 -6.24 -16.32
CA LYS A 122 10.37 -7.50 -16.92
C LYS A 122 11.82 -7.75 -16.49
N PRO A 123 12.23 -9.01 -16.31
CA PRO A 123 13.63 -9.33 -16.09
C PRO A 123 14.45 -8.82 -17.29
N VAL A 124 15.60 -8.23 -16.99
CA VAL A 124 16.56 -7.77 -18.00
C VAL A 124 17.29 -9.01 -18.53
N GLU A 125 16.96 -9.46 -19.73
CA GLU A 125 17.76 -10.47 -20.44
C GLU A 125 18.82 -9.75 -21.28
N GLY A 126 20.09 -9.79 -20.86
CA GLY A 126 21.19 -9.13 -21.58
C GLY A 126 21.43 -7.67 -21.17
N ALA A 127 21.94 -6.85 -22.10
CA ALA A 127 22.23 -5.44 -21.87
C ALA A 127 21.07 -4.50 -22.20
N ASP A 128 19.93 -5.04 -22.66
CA ASP A 128 18.79 -4.25 -23.12
C ASP A 128 17.84 -3.93 -21.96
N ILE A 129 17.70 -2.64 -21.66
CA ILE A 129 16.81 -2.13 -20.62
C ILE A 129 15.35 -2.28 -21.10
N PRO A 130 14.49 -3.04 -20.40
CA PRO A 130 13.11 -3.23 -20.82
C PRO A 130 12.32 -1.92 -20.69
N LEU A 131 12.11 -1.26 -21.83
CA LEU A 131 11.34 -0.01 -21.89
C LEU A 131 9.84 -0.22 -21.69
N VAL A 132 9.34 -1.45 -21.72
CA VAL A 132 7.92 -1.78 -21.54
C VAL A 132 7.75 -2.65 -20.29
N ASN A 133 7.04 -2.09 -19.32
CA ASN A 133 6.74 -2.68 -18.03
C ASN A 133 5.26 -3.06 -17.95
N THR A 134 4.84 -3.62 -16.81
CA THR A 134 3.44 -3.98 -16.57
C THR A 134 2.93 -3.27 -15.33
N LEU A 135 1.87 -2.46 -15.48
CA LEU A 135 1.09 -1.99 -14.34
C LEU A 135 -0.01 -3.01 -14.06
N HIS A 136 -0.08 -3.48 -12.82
CA HIS A 136 -1.13 -4.34 -12.31
C HIS A 136 -2.14 -3.49 -11.54
N LEU A 137 -3.42 -3.65 -11.83
CA LEU A 137 -4.54 -3.08 -11.10
C LEU A 137 -5.17 -4.18 -10.23
N ILE A 138 -5.13 -3.98 -8.92
CA ILE A 138 -5.60 -4.93 -7.91
C ILE A 138 -6.86 -4.36 -7.26
N THR A 139 -7.92 -5.16 -7.17
CA THR A 139 -9.10 -4.84 -6.34
C THR A 139 -8.88 -5.42 -4.95
N ILE A 140 -8.94 -4.57 -3.92
CA ILE A 140 -8.45 -4.90 -2.58
C ILE A 140 -9.31 -5.90 -1.84
N ASP A 141 -10.61 -5.93 -2.08
CA ASP A 141 -11.47 -6.97 -1.51
C ASP A 141 -11.16 -8.38 -2.04
N GLY A 142 -10.34 -8.49 -3.09
CA GLY A 142 -10.01 -9.76 -3.75
C GLY A 142 -11.17 -10.36 -4.56
N SER A 143 -12.24 -9.59 -4.79
CA SER A 143 -13.41 -10.04 -5.55
C SER A 143 -13.11 -10.33 -7.01
N LEU A 144 -12.05 -9.72 -7.55
CA LEU A 144 -11.62 -9.85 -8.94
C LEU A 144 -10.13 -10.18 -9.02
N PRO A 145 -9.71 -11.00 -10.00
CA PRO A 145 -8.30 -11.21 -10.25
C PRO A 145 -7.64 -9.90 -10.73
N PRO A 146 -6.33 -9.70 -10.48
CA PRO A 146 -5.62 -8.52 -10.94
C PRO A 146 -5.73 -8.35 -12.46
N LYS A 147 -5.99 -7.12 -12.90
CA LYS A 147 -5.90 -6.74 -14.31
C LYS A 147 -4.53 -6.12 -14.57
N LYS A 148 -4.11 -6.05 -15.82
CA LYS A 148 -2.80 -5.54 -16.21
C LYS A 148 -2.84 -4.74 -17.50
N ILE A 149 -1.86 -3.86 -17.65
CA ILE A 149 -1.58 -3.16 -18.90
C ILE A 149 -0.07 -3.06 -19.12
N SER A 150 0.36 -3.37 -20.35
CA SER A 150 1.75 -3.16 -20.77
C SER A 150 1.96 -1.69 -21.10
N CYS A 151 2.84 -1.03 -20.37
CA CYS A 151 3.08 0.40 -20.53
C CYS A 151 4.53 0.76 -20.15
N PRO A 152 5.13 1.76 -20.80
CA PRO A 152 6.51 2.14 -20.57
C PRO A 152 6.64 3.04 -19.34
N VAL A 153 6.20 2.61 -18.15
CA VAL A 153 6.27 3.45 -16.94
C VAL A 153 7.71 3.74 -16.57
N ASN A 154 7.96 4.99 -16.14
CA ASN A 154 9.25 5.45 -15.69
C ASN A 154 9.76 4.68 -14.47
N TYR A 155 11.05 4.32 -14.52
CA TYR A 155 11.82 3.76 -13.43
C TYR A 155 13.28 4.18 -13.63
N PHE A 156 14.13 3.94 -12.65
CA PHE A 156 15.56 4.21 -12.76
C PHE A 156 16.36 3.13 -12.03
N LEU A 157 17.57 2.89 -12.51
CA LEU A 157 18.53 1.97 -11.92
C LEU A 157 19.60 2.80 -11.21
N ALA A 158 19.58 2.82 -9.87
CA ALA A 158 20.65 3.42 -9.07
C ALA A 158 21.53 2.31 -8.47
N LYS A 159 21.21 1.87 -7.25
CA LYS A 159 21.70 0.60 -6.68
C LYS A 159 20.70 -0.53 -6.88
N GLU A 160 19.43 -0.15 -6.96
CA GLU A 160 18.29 -1.02 -7.14
C GLU A 160 17.37 -0.40 -8.19
N VAL A 161 16.41 -1.20 -8.68
CA VAL A 161 15.42 -0.70 -9.62
C VAL A 161 14.25 -0.09 -8.86
N GLU A 162 13.99 1.19 -9.13
CA GLU A 162 13.01 1.98 -8.39
C GLU A 162 12.09 2.76 -9.32
N SER A 163 10.84 2.90 -8.90
CA SER A 163 9.85 3.81 -9.47
C SER A 163 9.12 4.45 -8.29
N PHE A 164 8.71 5.71 -8.40
CA PHE A 164 8.06 6.42 -7.30
C PHE A 164 6.55 6.54 -7.54
N PRO A 165 5.71 5.76 -6.81
CA PRO A 165 4.28 5.99 -6.75
C PRO A 165 3.94 7.44 -6.41
N GLY A 166 2.87 7.98 -6.98
CA GLY A 166 2.48 9.39 -6.83
C GLY A 166 3.21 10.34 -7.79
N ARG A 167 4.33 9.91 -8.37
CA ARG A 167 5.11 10.70 -9.35
C ARG A 167 5.18 10.02 -10.72
N ASP A 168 5.59 8.76 -10.73
CA ASP A 168 5.80 7.98 -11.96
C ASP A 168 4.52 7.24 -12.36
N PHE A 169 3.64 6.91 -11.42
CA PHE A 169 2.28 6.44 -11.67
C PHE A 169 1.36 6.70 -10.47
N TYR A 170 0.09 7.01 -10.70
CA TYR A 170 -0.91 7.30 -9.68
C TYR A 170 -2.34 7.26 -10.23
N PHE A 171 -3.32 7.21 -9.34
CA PHE A 171 -4.73 7.44 -9.66
C PHE A 171 -5.03 8.94 -9.65
N SER A 172 -5.57 9.50 -10.74
CA SER A 172 -6.10 10.87 -10.72
C SER A 172 -7.51 10.91 -10.11
N ASP A 173 -8.25 9.81 -10.26
CA ASP A 173 -9.53 9.53 -9.64
C ASP A 173 -9.72 7.99 -9.56
N ASN A 174 -10.86 7.50 -9.07
CA ASN A 174 -11.13 6.06 -8.90
C ASN A 174 -11.22 5.26 -10.22
N ASN A 175 -11.29 5.92 -11.38
CA ASN A 175 -11.44 5.29 -12.70
C ASN A 175 -10.32 5.64 -13.69
N THR A 176 -9.39 6.51 -13.28
CA THR A 176 -8.38 7.07 -14.18
C THR A 176 -6.99 6.94 -13.56
N VAL A 177 -6.09 6.36 -14.34
CA VAL A 177 -4.68 6.20 -13.98
C VAL A 177 -3.85 7.13 -14.85
N VAL A 178 -2.87 7.78 -14.23
CA VAL A 178 -1.85 8.56 -14.93
C VAL A 178 -0.50 7.93 -14.67
N TYR A 179 0.28 7.74 -15.72
CA TYR A 179 1.67 7.31 -15.59
C TYR A 179 2.59 8.18 -16.45
N LYS A 180 3.82 8.34 -15.97
CA LYS A 180 4.91 8.98 -16.69
C LYS A 180 5.63 7.92 -17.52
N THR A 181 5.83 8.18 -18.79
CA THR A 181 6.63 7.29 -19.64
C THR A 181 8.11 7.33 -19.27
N HIS A 182 8.83 6.24 -19.54
CA HIS A 182 10.26 6.11 -19.30
C HIS A 182 11.03 7.22 -20.02
N LEU A 183 12.09 7.73 -19.39
CA LEU A 183 12.92 8.82 -19.95
C LEU A 183 13.65 8.41 -21.24
N GLU A 184 13.82 7.12 -21.47
CA GLU A 184 14.42 6.57 -22.70
C GLU A 184 13.38 6.05 -23.72
N SER A 185 12.09 6.34 -23.52
CA SER A 185 11.04 5.92 -24.45
C SER A 185 11.22 6.57 -25.84
N TYR A 186 11.30 5.78 -26.91
CA TYR A 186 11.52 6.31 -28.27
C TYR A 186 10.44 7.25 -28.80
N THR A 187 9.20 7.09 -28.37
CA THR A 187 8.05 7.83 -28.95
C THR A 187 7.65 9.04 -28.14
N SER A 188 7.84 9.03 -26.82
CA SER A 188 7.40 10.11 -25.94
C SER A 188 8.12 10.06 -24.59
N PRO A 189 9.42 10.41 -24.49
CA PRO A 189 10.16 10.44 -23.22
C PRO A 189 9.49 11.29 -22.13
N GLY A 190 9.31 10.74 -20.92
CA GLY A 190 8.87 11.49 -19.74
C GLY A 190 7.47 12.14 -19.83
N LYS A 191 6.68 11.77 -20.84
CA LYS A 191 5.31 12.26 -21.07
C LYS A 191 4.35 11.65 -20.07
N MET A 192 3.40 12.45 -19.58
CA MET A 192 2.27 11.94 -18.81
C MET A 192 1.23 11.35 -19.75
N VAL A 193 0.82 10.10 -19.48
CA VAL A 193 -0.21 9.38 -20.22
C VAL A 193 -1.33 9.03 -19.25
N THR A 194 -2.55 9.32 -19.69
CA THR A 194 -3.77 9.02 -18.96
C THR A 194 -4.45 7.81 -19.60
N VAL A 195 -4.82 6.83 -18.79
CA VAL A 195 -5.55 5.62 -19.21
C VAL A 195 -6.74 5.37 -18.30
N ASN A 196 -7.81 4.81 -18.84
CA ASN A 196 -8.94 4.41 -18.01
C ASN A 196 -8.69 3.02 -17.40
N ILE A 197 -9.21 2.77 -16.20
CA ILE A 197 -9.13 1.42 -15.60
C ILE A 197 -9.77 0.34 -16.48
N SER A 198 -10.71 0.70 -17.36
CA SER A 198 -11.32 -0.21 -18.34
C SER A 198 -10.34 -0.71 -19.41
N ASP A 199 -9.19 -0.05 -19.57
CA ASP A 199 -8.16 -0.42 -20.54
C ASP A 199 -7.28 -1.57 -20.03
N PHE A 200 -7.27 -1.81 -18.71
CA PHE A 200 -6.59 -2.95 -18.10
C PHE A 200 -7.32 -4.25 -18.46
N ARG A 201 -6.54 -5.29 -18.74
CA ARG A 201 -7.03 -6.61 -19.18
C ARG A 201 -6.64 -7.71 -18.19
N TYR A 202 -7.41 -8.78 -18.13
CA TYR A 202 -7.06 -9.97 -17.36
C TYR A 202 -5.88 -10.72 -18.02
#